data_AF-A0A845W848-F1
#
_entry.id   AF-A0A845W848-F1
#
_cell.length_a   1.000
_cell.length_b   1.000
_cell.length_c   1.000
_cell.angle_alpha   90.00
_cell.angle_beta   90.00
_cell.angle_gamma   90.00
#
_symmetry.space_group_name_H-M   'P 1'
#
loop_
_entity.id
_entity.type
_entity.pdbx_description
1 polymer ?
#
loop_
_entity_poly.entity_id
_entity_poly.type
_entity_poly.pdbx_seq_one_letter_code
_entity_poly.pdbx_strand_id
1 'polypeptide(L)'
;YLLTSLPTLEKTLTVYRARWGIETLFKDCKTGGYNLEQTRVNSTRLLALVMLIALAYSLSTFEGHYLQQTPLVNYVSRLHKGKEFFEPHHSNFTMGLLTYAWVNAMTLWSELAQSLISLKPHKWLYFQRGLKALSQLQQTLEPCCHP
;
A
#
# COMPACT_ATOMS: atom_id res chain seq x y z
N TYR A 1 6.47 -29.53 -12.41
CA TYR A 1 7.13 -30.25 -11.31
C TYR A 1 8.00 -29.29 -10.53
N LEU A 2 8.02 -29.38 -9.18
CA LEU A 2 8.89 -28.59 -8.30
C LEU A 2 9.93 -29.52 -7.68
N LEU A 3 11.21 -29.18 -7.82
CA LEU A 3 12.29 -29.84 -7.09
C LEU A 3 12.54 -29.02 -5.81
N THR A 4 12.59 -29.68 -4.66
CA THR A 4 12.61 -29.00 -3.35
C THR A 4 13.38 -29.83 -2.32
N SER A 5 14.09 -29.15 -1.42
CA SER A 5 14.67 -29.74 -0.20
C SER A 5 13.73 -29.61 1.01
N LEU A 6 12.56 -28.99 0.85
CA LEU A 6 11.61 -28.80 1.93
C LEU A 6 10.91 -30.13 2.28
N PRO A 7 10.65 -30.39 3.57
CA PRO A 7 10.22 -31.72 4.04
C PRO A 7 8.77 -32.06 3.69
N THR A 8 7.94 -31.08 3.34
CA THR A 8 6.52 -31.30 3.05
C THR A 8 6.05 -30.60 1.78
N LEU A 9 5.08 -31.22 1.11
CA LEU A 9 4.41 -30.65 -0.05
C LEU A 9 3.77 -29.29 0.27
N GLU A 10 3.10 -29.19 1.42
CA GLU A 10 2.41 -27.97 1.86
C GLU A 10 3.37 -26.77 2.02
N LYS A 11 4.52 -26.98 2.67
CA LYS A 11 5.56 -25.95 2.80
C LYS A 11 6.12 -25.57 1.43
N THR A 12 6.37 -26.56 0.57
CA THR A 12 6.85 -26.33 -0.79
C THR A 12 5.89 -25.47 -1.60
N LEU A 13 4.59 -25.79 -1.58
CA LEU A 13 3.58 -25.03 -2.30
C LEU A 13 3.43 -23.62 -1.72
N THR A 14 3.47 -23.48 -0.40
CA THR A 14 3.39 -22.17 0.27
C THR A 14 4.55 -21.26 -0.12
N VAL A 15 5.79 -21.76 -0.05
CA VAL A 15 6.99 -21.01 -0.46
C VAL A 15 6.97 -20.71 -1.96
N TYR A 16 6.56 -21.67 -2.79
CA TYR A 16 6.49 -21.46 -4.23
C TYR A 16 5.45 -20.41 -4.63
N ARG A 17 4.32 -20.32 -3.93
CA ARG A 17 3.34 -19.24 -4.13
C ARG A 17 3.94 -17.86 -3.85
N ALA A 18 4.80 -17.74 -2.84
CA ALA A 18 5.47 -16.48 -2.52
C ALA A 18 6.41 -15.98 -3.65
N ARG A 19 6.81 -16.86 -4.59
CA ARG A 19 7.63 -16.49 -5.77
C ARG A 19 6.99 -15.35 -6.57
N TRP A 20 5.66 -15.29 -6.65
CA TRP A 20 4.94 -14.24 -7.38
C TRP A 20 5.25 -12.83 -6.84
N GLY A 21 5.69 -12.71 -5.58
CA GLY A 21 6.07 -11.44 -4.98
C GLY A 21 7.12 -10.67 -5.77
N ILE A 22 8.04 -11.35 -6.49
CA ILE A 22 9.04 -10.66 -7.32
C ILE A 22 8.42 -10.04 -8.58
N GLU A 23 7.40 -10.67 -9.14
CA GLU A 23 6.68 -10.15 -10.31
C GLU A 23 5.88 -8.90 -9.92
N THR A 24 5.26 -8.93 -8.75
CA THR A 24 4.63 -7.76 -8.13
C THR A 24 5.63 -6.63 -7.88
N LEU A 25 6.80 -6.92 -7.30
CA LEU A 25 7.87 -5.93 -7.11
C LEU A 25 8.30 -5.30 -8.44
N PHE A 26 8.53 -6.10 -9.48
CA PHE A 26 8.91 -5.57 -10.79
C PHE A 26 7.82 -4.70 -11.42
N LYS A 27 6.54 -5.06 -11.24
CA LYS A 27 5.42 -4.23 -11.68
C LYS A 27 5.44 -2.87 -10.96
N ASP A 28 5.62 -2.87 -9.65
CA ASP A 28 5.64 -1.67 -8.81
C ASP A 28 6.85 -0.76 -9.11
N CYS A 29 8.01 -1.34 -9.46
CA CYS A 29 9.17 -0.58 -9.91
C CYS A 29 8.97 0.09 -11.29
N LYS A 30 8.13 -0.50 -12.14
CA LYS A 30 7.83 -0.01 -13.50
C LYS A 30 6.56 0.83 -13.47
N THR A 31 5.61 0.53 -14.36
CA THR A 31 4.37 1.28 -14.57
C THR A 31 3.36 1.17 -13.42
N GLY A 32 3.55 0.23 -12.49
CA GLY A 32 2.69 0.07 -11.32
C GLY A 32 2.99 1.05 -10.18
N GLY A 33 4.11 1.77 -10.23
CA GLY A 33 4.49 2.70 -9.15
C GLY A 33 5.57 3.69 -9.58
N TYR A 34 6.84 3.32 -9.42
CA TYR A 34 7.97 4.24 -9.52
C TYR A 34 8.34 4.69 -10.94
N ASN A 35 7.77 4.07 -11.98
CA ASN A 35 8.02 4.40 -13.39
C ASN A 35 9.51 4.42 -13.77
N LEU A 36 10.31 3.51 -13.20
CA LEU A 36 11.77 3.51 -13.37
C LEU A 36 12.21 3.52 -14.84
N GLU A 37 11.51 2.80 -15.72
CA GLU A 37 11.83 2.72 -17.15
C GLU A 37 11.73 4.06 -17.88
N GLN A 38 10.98 5.03 -17.32
CA GLN A 38 10.84 6.37 -17.87
C GLN A 38 11.84 7.37 -17.25
N THR A 39 12.58 6.96 -16.23
CA THR A 39 13.59 7.80 -15.60
C THR A 39 14.82 7.90 -16.51
N ARG A 40 15.06 9.08 -17.09
CA ARG A 40 16.22 9.33 -17.98
C ARG A 40 17.48 9.67 -17.18
N VAL A 41 17.80 8.87 -16.16
CA VAL A 41 18.92 9.10 -15.25
C VAL A 41 20.20 8.38 -15.73
N ASN A 42 21.36 8.92 -15.39
CA ASN A 42 22.65 8.25 -15.66
C ASN A 42 22.92 7.12 -14.65
N SER A 43 23.97 6.33 -14.86
CA SER A 43 24.29 5.15 -14.05
C SER A 43 24.47 5.46 -12.54
N THR A 44 25.21 6.51 -12.20
CA THR A 44 25.43 6.91 -10.81
C THR A 44 24.13 7.31 -10.12
N ARG A 45 23.28 8.09 -10.80
CA ARG A 45 21.97 8.50 -10.28
C ARG A 45 20.99 7.34 -10.24
N LEU A 46 21.06 6.40 -11.18
CA LEU A 46 20.24 5.19 -11.19
C LEU A 46 20.52 4.34 -9.95
N LEU A 47 21.80 4.13 -9.60
CA LEU A 47 22.16 3.39 -8.40
C LEU A 47 21.60 4.05 -7.14
N ALA A 48 21.79 5.37 -6.99
CA ALA A 48 21.24 6.12 -5.86
C ALA A 48 19.70 6.02 -5.80
N LEU A 49 19.04 6.12 -6.96
CA LEU A 49 17.58 6.01 -7.08
C LEU A 49 17.08 4.62 -6.68
N VAL A 50 17.74 3.55 -7.12
CA VAL A 50 17.39 2.17 -6.77
C VAL A 50 17.54 1.95 -5.26
N MET A 51 18.60 2.48 -4.63
CA MET A 51 18.75 2.40 -3.17
C MET A 51 17.62 3.14 -2.44
N LEU A 52 17.26 4.33 -2.91
CA LEU A 52 16.15 5.10 -2.34
C LEU A 52 14.81 4.38 -2.51
N ILE A 53 14.56 3.80 -3.69
CA ILE A 53 13.37 2.99 -3.96
C ILE A 53 13.34 1.77 -3.06
N ALA A 54 14.45 1.07 -2.85
CA ALA A 54 14.50 -0.10 -1.97
C ALA A 54 14.07 0.24 -0.53
N LEU A 55 14.53 1.38 0.00
CA LEU A 55 14.12 1.87 1.32
C LEU A 55 12.64 2.26 1.35
N ALA A 56 12.20 3.11 0.42
CA ALA A 56 10.82 3.59 0.36
C ALA A 56 9.81 2.44 0.12
N TYR A 57 10.17 1.49 -0.74
CA TYR A 57 9.38 0.30 -1.03
C TYR A 57 9.28 -0.60 0.20
N SER A 58 10.38 -0.80 0.93
CA SER A 58 10.37 -1.61 2.16
C SER A 58 9.47 -1.01 3.23
N LEU A 59 9.59 0.30 3.49
CA LEU A 59 8.74 1.02 4.44
C LEU A 59 7.25 0.91 4.06
N SER A 60 6.93 1.22 2.80
CA SER A 60 5.56 1.13 2.30
C SER A 60 5.02 -0.31 2.33
N THR A 61 5.86 -1.31 2.07
CA THR A 61 5.46 -2.72 2.13
C THR A 61 5.15 -3.17 3.56
N PHE A 62 5.94 -2.75 4.55
CA PHE A 62 5.68 -3.06 5.95
C PHE A 62 4.38 -2.42 6.43
N GLU A 63 4.16 -1.15 6.10
CA GLU A 63 2.91 -0.45 6.41
C GLU A 63 1.70 -1.12 5.76
N GLY A 64 1.77 -1.41 4.46
CA GLY A 64 0.67 -2.07 3.77
C GLY A 64 0.39 -3.49 4.29
N HIS A 65 1.43 -4.23 4.68
CA HIS A 65 1.27 -5.54 5.32
C HIS A 65 0.58 -5.43 6.67
N TYR A 66 1.00 -4.46 7.51
CA TYR A 66 0.32 -4.18 8.78
C TYR A 66 -1.15 -3.81 8.56
N LEU A 67 -1.43 -2.91 7.62
CA LEU A 67 -2.78 -2.45 7.33
C LEU A 67 -3.71 -3.56 6.85
N GLN A 68 -3.22 -4.50 6.03
CA GLN A 68 -4.01 -5.66 5.59
C GLN A 68 -4.55 -6.51 6.76
N GLN A 69 -3.89 -6.47 7.92
CA GLN A 69 -4.32 -7.17 9.11
C GLN A 69 -5.35 -6.37 9.93
N THR A 70 -5.64 -5.13 9.55
CA THR A 70 -6.56 -4.22 10.24
C THR A 70 -7.85 -4.01 9.44
N PRO A 71 -8.97 -3.67 10.09
CA PRO A 71 -10.20 -3.31 9.38
C PRO A 71 -10.08 -1.99 8.58
N LEU A 72 -9.03 -1.19 8.82
CA LEU A 72 -8.78 0.09 8.16
C LEU A 72 -8.49 -0.07 6.67
N VAL A 73 -8.00 -1.24 6.26
CA VAL A 73 -7.73 -1.60 4.85
C VAL A 73 -8.93 -1.28 3.93
N ASN A 74 -10.16 -1.44 4.44
CA ASN A 74 -11.40 -1.19 3.70
C ASN A 74 -11.62 0.28 3.30
N TYR A 75 -10.98 1.21 4.00
CA TYR A 75 -11.07 2.64 3.73
C TYR A 75 -9.99 3.12 2.76
N VAL A 76 -8.82 2.48 2.78
CA VAL A 76 -7.69 2.79 1.89
C VAL A 76 -7.87 2.14 0.53
N SER A 77 -8.34 0.89 0.51
CA SER A 77 -8.53 0.13 -0.71
C SER A 77 -9.81 -0.69 -0.68
N ARG A 78 -10.35 -0.94 -1.86
CA ARG A 78 -11.49 -1.83 -2.01
C ARG A 78 -11.01 -3.27 -1.85
N LEU A 79 -11.29 -3.88 -0.69
CA LEU A 79 -11.15 -5.33 -0.55
C LEU A 79 -12.02 -6.03 -1.59
N HIS A 80 -11.43 -6.98 -2.32
CA HIS A 80 -12.12 -7.72 -3.36
C HIS A 80 -13.26 -8.57 -2.77
N LYS A 81 -14.45 -8.47 -3.36
CA LYS A 81 -15.61 -9.33 -3.04
C LYS A 81 -15.72 -10.40 -4.13
N GLY A 82 -14.93 -11.47 -4.03
CA GLY A 82 -15.04 -12.57 -4.99
C GLY A 82 -13.93 -13.62 -4.84
N LYS A 83 -14.30 -14.89 -5.00
CA LYS A 83 -13.34 -16.02 -5.11
C LYS A 83 -12.75 -16.15 -6.53
N GLU A 84 -13.12 -15.26 -7.44
CA GLU A 84 -12.90 -15.44 -8.89
C GLU A 84 -11.55 -14.90 -9.39
N PHE A 85 -10.87 -14.06 -8.62
CA PHE A 85 -9.54 -13.57 -8.96
C PHE A 85 -8.55 -14.08 -7.92
N PHE A 86 -7.55 -14.84 -8.37
CA PHE A 86 -6.49 -15.40 -7.53
C PHE A 86 -5.56 -14.32 -6.93
N GLU A 87 -5.75 -13.03 -7.26
CA GLU A 87 -4.78 -11.97 -7.01
C GLU A 87 -5.42 -10.74 -6.36
N PRO A 88 -4.84 -10.20 -5.26
CA PRO A 88 -5.15 -8.85 -4.79
C PRO A 88 -4.81 -7.83 -5.89
N HIS A 89 -5.72 -6.91 -6.22
CA HIS A 89 -5.45 -5.83 -7.18
C HIS A 89 -4.29 -4.90 -6.76
N HIS A 90 -3.95 -4.88 -5.47
CA HIS A 90 -2.96 -4.00 -4.89
C HIS A 90 -1.92 -4.80 -4.11
N SER A 91 -0.64 -4.53 -4.36
CA SER A 91 0.45 -5.07 -3.56
C SER A 91 0.48 -4.45 -2.17
N ASN A 92 1.18 -5.06 -1.21
CA ASN A 92 1.38 -4.45 0.10
C ASN A 92 2.07 -3.08 -0.05
N PHE A 93 3.00 -2.93 -0.98
CA PHE A 93 3.57 -1.64 -1.33
C PHE A 93 2.51 -0.63 -1.77
N THR A 94 1.63 -0.98 -2.72
CA THR A 94 0.56 -0.09 -3.19
C THR A 94 -0.36 0.33 -2.04
N MET A 95 -0.67 -0.61 -1.14
CA MET A 95 -1.51 -0.35 0.04
C MET A 95 -0.86 0.68 0.97
N GLY A 96 0.43 0.50 1.30
CA GLY A 96 1.15 1.49 2.11
C GLY A 96 1.22 2.85 1.44
N LEU A 97 1.55 2.89 0.14
CA LEU A 97 1.64 4.13 -0.63
C LEU A 97 0.31 4.89 -0.67
N LEU A 98 -0.81 4.20 -0.93
CA LEU A 98 -2.14 4.81 -0.93
C LEU A 98 -2.52 5.38 0.44
N THR A 99 -2.11 4.71 1.52
CA THR A 99 -2.33 5.19 2.88
C THR A 99 -1.60 6.50 3.12
N TYR A 100 -0.30 6.55 2.82
CA TYR A 100 0.50 7.77 2.92
C TYR A 100 -0.07 8.89 2.04
N ALA A 101 -0.46 8.58 0.81
CA ALA A 101 -1.05 9.55 -0.11
C ALA A 101 -2.36 10.13 0.45
N TRP A 102 -3.23 9.30 1.02
CA TRP A 102 -4.49 9.76 1.60
C TRP A 102 -4.28 10.62 2.84
N VAL A 103 -3.40 10.19 3.76
CA VAL A 103 -3.08 10.95 4.97
C VAL A 103 -2.49 12.30 4.61
N ASN A 104 -1.49 12.33 3.72
CA ASN A 104 -0.87 13.59 3.27
C ASN A 104 -1.84 14.48 2.49
N ALA A 105 -2.73 13.91 1.68
CA ALA A 105 -3.75 14.68 0.99
C ALA A 105 -4.69 15.37 1.98
N MET A 106 -5.06 14.70 3.05
CA MET A 106 -5.97 15.24 4.06
C MET A 106 -5.28 16.18 5.04
N THR A 107 -3.97 16.08 5.27
CA THR A 107 -3.24 17.13 6.00
C THR A 107 -3.19 18.42 5.19
N LEU A 108 -3.00 18.34 3.87
CA LEU A 108 -2.89 19.51 2.98
C LEU A 108 -4.25 20.13 2.60
N TRP A 109 -5.28 19.32 2.39
CA TRP A 109 -6.55 19.76 1.80
C TRP A 109 -7.77 19.49 2.69
N SER A 110 -7.58 19.39 4.01
CA SER A 110 -8.66 19.15 4.98
C SER A 110 -9.79 20.17 4.86
N GLU A 111 -9.49 21.46 4.75
CA GLU A 111 -10.49 22.53 4.67
C GLU A 111 -11.38 22.41 3.42
N LEU A 112 -10.75 22.16 2.27
CA LEU A 112 -11.47 21.93 1.01
C LEU A 112 -12.31 20.65 1.11
N ALA A 113 -11.75 19.57 1.65
CA ALA A 113 -12.48 18.32 1.84
C ALA A 113 -13.71 18.51 2.75
N GLN A 114 -13.58 19.24 3.86
CA GLN A 114 -14.70 19.57 4.75
C GLN A 114 -15.76 20.41 4.05
N SER A 115 -15.34 21.40 3.25
CA SER A 115 -16.26 22.21 2.45
C SER A 115 -17.06 21.34 1.47
N LEU A 116 -16.41 20.41 0.77
CA LEU A 116 -17.08 19.47 -0.14
C LEU A 116 -18.00 18.48 0.60
N ILE A 117 -17.60 18.00 1.77
CA ILE A 117 -18.42 17.12 2.62
C ILE A 117 -19.71 17.85 3.05
N SER A 118 -19.62 19.14 3.40
CA SER A 118 -20.77 19.94 3.83
C SER A 118 -21.87 20.05 2.76
N LEU A 119 -21.52 19.94 1.48
CA LEU A 119 -22.47 19.97 0.36
C LEU A 119 -23.32 18.69 0.24
N LYS A 120 -22.97 17.62 0.96
CA LYS A 120 -23.65 16.32 0.91
C LYS A 120 -24.05 15.83 2.32
N PRO A 121 -24.91 16.57 3.05
CA PRO A 121 -25.23 16.28 4.44
C PRO A 121 -25.88 14.91 4.65
N HIS A 122 -26.67 14.43 3.68
CA HIS A 122 -27.29 13.10 3.71
C HIS A 122 -26.29 11.92 3.70
N LYS A 123 -25.01 12.16 3.39
CA LYS A 123 -23.93 11.15 3.46
C LYS A 123 -22.97 11.36 4.64
N TRP A 124 -23.26 12.30 5.53
CA TRP A 124 -22.44 12.66 6.68
C TRP A 124 -21.87 11.44 7.44
N LEU A 125 -22.72 10.46 7.75
CA LEU A 125 -22.30 9.28 8.52
C LEU A 125 -21.19 8.48 7.83
N TYR A 126 -21.21 8.40 6.50
CA TYR A 126 -20.16 7.73 5.73
C TYR A 126 -18.86 8.52 5.75
N PHE A 127 -18.93 9.85 5.63
CA PHE A 127 -17.76 10.72 5.74
C PHE A 127 -17.15 10.67 7.14
N GLN A 128 -17.97 10.69 8.19
CA GLN A 128 -17.52 10.59 9.57
C GLN A 128 -16.75 9.27 9.83
N ARG A 129 -17.23 8.15 9.28
CA ARG A 129 -16.52 6.86 9.35
C ARG A 129 -15.15 6.92 8.67
N GLY A 130 -15.08 7.53 7.47
CA GLY A 130 -13.82 7.72 6.75
C GLY A 130 -12.84 8.63 7.50
N LEU A 131 -13.31 9.75 8.07
CA LEU A 131 -12.49 10.66 8.87
C LEU A 131 -11.99 10.00 10.16
N LYS A 132 -12.80 9.16 10.80
CA LYS A 132 -12.36 8.37 11.97
C LYS A 132 -11.28 7.35 11.58
N ALA A 133 -11.44 6.67 10.45
CA ALA A 133 -10.41 5.76 9.95
C ALA A 133 -9.11 6.53 9.64
N LEU A 134 -9.21 7.72 9.05
CA LEU A 134 -8.07 8.59 8.79
C LEU A 134 -7.34 9.02 10.07
N SER A 135 -8.06 9.43 11.11
CA SER A 135 -7.43 9.83 12.37
C SER A 135 -6.68 8.66 13.03
N GLN A 136 -7.21 7.44 12.89
CA GLN A 136 -6.51 6.23 13.36
C GLN A 136 -5.24 5.96 12.55
N LEU A 137 -5.28 6.16 11.24
CA LEU A 137 -4.11 6.00 10.36
C LEU A 137 -3.01 7.05 10.65
N GLN A 138 -3.40 8.29 10.94
CA GLN A 138 -2.47 9.34 11.33
C GLN A 138 -1.70 8.98 12.61
N GLN A 139 -2.41 8.48 13.62
CA GLN A 139 -1.80 8.03 14.88
C GLN A 139 -0.82 6.87 14.68
N THR A 140 -1.10 5.96 13.74
CA THR A 140 -0.19 4.83 13.46
C THR A 140 1.07 5.26 12.70
N LEU A 141 0.98 6.29 11.86
CA LEU A 141 2.10 6.76 11.02
C LEU A 141 3.04 7.75 11.76
N GLU A 142 2.60 8.34 12.86
CA GLU A 142 3.41 9.23 13.71
C GLU A 142 3.71 8.60 15.09
N PRO A 143 4.48 7.51 15.18
CA PRO A 143 4.76 6.85 16.46
C PRO A 143 5.59 7.68 17.45
N CYS A 144 6.11 8.86 17.05
CA CYS A 144 7.05 9.66 17.86
C CYS A 144 6.44 10.91 18.51
N CYS A 145 5.13 11.15 18.40
CA CYS A 145 4.49 12.34 18.98
C CYS A 145 3.32 12.01 19.92
N HIS A 146 3.56 11.13 20.89
CA HIS A 146 2.78 11.16 22.14
C HIS A 146 3.75 11.10 23.33
N PRO A 147 3.52 11.92 24.39
CA PRO A 147 4.37 11.97 25.58
C PRO A 147 4.32 10.68 26.41
#